data_AF-A0A365Z652-F1
#
_entry.id   AF-A0A365Z652-F1
#
_cell.length_a   1.000
_cell.length_b   1.000
_cell.length_c   1.000
_cell.angle_alpha   90.00
_cell.angle_beta   90.00
_cell.angle_gamma   90.00
#
_symmetry.space_group_name_H-M   'P 1'
#
loop_
_entity.id
_entity.type
_entity.pdbx_description
1 polymer ?
#
loop_
_entity_poly.entity_id
_entity_poly.type
_entity_poly.pdbx_seq_one_letter_code
_entity_poly.pdbx_strand_id
1 'polypeptide(L)'
;MTMRQYATGMAWGEGPRWHDGALWLSDTLGARLWTDASGEWRSAGLDSPSNGLWFLPDGRLVGAMTHERRVGEWADGQWRSYVDLGGIAAGPLGDMIGDAQGNLYVDDVAFNAAAGEAPVPGRIILVRSDHSAAVAAEDVEFPNGLALIDGGRTLVVAQTAARCLTAFDVLADGTLGGRRTYADLAALVGPGAHPDGLWPAEHGVWVATTSAQAIVRAGEGEIHETVSTAPLLPIACCLRDDGALIATVADTHGAPLLDAVKSRTVTTSVVVITKNEQT
;
A
#
# COMPACT_ATOMS: atom_id res chain seq x y z
N MET A 1 19.73 -10.09 -7.11
CA MET A 1 18.51 -10.60 -6.45
C MET A 1 17.84 -11.61 -7.35
N THR A 2 17.17 -12.60 -6.78
CA THR A 2 16.38 -13.58 -7.53
C THR A 2 14.91 -13.32 -7.25
N MET A 3 14.13 -13.13 -8.31
CA MET A 3 12.67 -12.99 -8.23
C MET A 3 12.03 -14.33 -8.60
N ARG A 4 11.16 -14.86 -7.73
CA ARG A 4 10.42 -16.11 -7.96
C ARG A 4 8.94 -15.87 -7.76
N GLN A 5 8.13 -16.40 -8.66
CA GLN A 5 6.68 -16.38 -8.49
C GLN A 5 6.30 -17.19 -7.25
N TYR A 6 5.45 -16.60 -6.41
CA TYR A 6 4.92 -17.19 -5.18
C TYR A 6 3.47 -17.61 -5.36
N ALA A 7 2.63 -16.73 -5.93
CA ALA A 7 1.21 -16.97 -6.13
C ALA A 7 0.67 -16.21 -7.34
N THR A 8 -0.49 -16.61 -7.85
CA THR A 8 -1.17 -16.00 -9.00
C THR A 8 -2.69 -16.02 -8.80
N GLY A 9 -3.43 -15.47 -9.77
CA GLY A 9 -4.88 -15.59 -9.84
C GLY A 9 -5.64 -14.33 -9.42
N MET A 10 -4.92 -13.26 -9.04
CA MET A 10 -5.53 -11.99 -8.69
C MET A 10 -5.70 -11.11 -9.93
N ALA A 11 -6.73 -10.26 -9.93
CA ALA A 11 -6.88 -9.23 -10.96
C ALA A 11 -5.99 -8.02 -10.63
N TRP A 12 -6.12 -7.46 -9.42
CA TRP A 12 -5.35 -6.30 -8.96
C TRP A 12 -4.98 -6.45 -7.48
N GLY A 13 -3.81 -7.04 -7.24
CA GLY A 13 -3.36 -7.41 -5.90
C GLY A 13 -2.70 -6.25 -5.16
N GLU A 14 -3.28 -5.87 -4.03
CA GLU A 14 -2.93 -4.71 -3.20
C GLU A 14 -2.69 -5.08 -1.74
N GLY A 15 -2.03 -4.17 -1.03
CA GLY A 15 -1.86 -4.26 0.43
C GLY A 15 -1.31 -5.61 0.93
N PRO A 16 -0.26 -6.20 0.33
CA PRO A 16 0.30 -7.44 0.84
C PRO A 16 0.78 -7.24 2.28
N ARG A 17 0.43 -8.17 3.18
CA ARG A 17 0.86 -8.17 4.58
C ARG A 17 1.29 -9.57 4.97
N TRP A 18 2.53 -9.68 5.46
CA TRP A 18 3.01 -10.89 6.10
C TRP A 18 2.68 -10.84 7.59
N HIS A 19 2.04 -11.88 8.10
CA HIS A 19 1.67 -11.99 9.51
C HIS A 19 1.58 -13.45 9.92
N ASP A 20 2.21 -13.81 11.04
CA ASP A 20 2.21 -15.17 11.61
C ASP A 20 2.50 -16.28 10.60
N GLY A 21 3.50 -16.05 9.74
CA GLY A 21 3.94 -17.02 8.73
C GLY A 21 3.04 -17.13 7.50
N ALA A 22 2.07 -16.23 7.34
CA ALA A 22 1.14 -16.21 6.22
C ALA A 22 1.14 -14.87 5.49
N LEU A 23 0.90 -14.91 4.18
CA LEU A 23 0.62 -13.74 3.37
C LEU A 23 -0.89 -13.48 3.32
N TRP A 24 -1.26 -12.21 3.43
CA TRP A 24 -2.59 -11.68 3.21
C TRP A 24 -2.54 -10.59 2.15
N LEU A 25 -3.56 -10.51 1.30
CA LEU A 25 -3.59 -9.57 0.18
C LEU A 25 -5.03 -9.27 -0.25
N SER A 26 -5.31 -8.02 -0.55
CA SER A 26 -6.59 -7.62 -1.13
C SER A 26 -6.54 -7.66 -2.66
N ASP A 27 -7.58 -8.16 -3.32
CA ASP A 27 -7.74 -8.09 -4.77
C ASP A 27 -8.90 -7.15 -5.10
N THR A 28 -8.57 -5.89 -5.36
CA THR A 28 -9.56 -4.81 -5.45
C THR A 28 -10.47 -4.96 -6.67
N LEU A 29 -9.91 -5.38 -7.82
CA LEU A 29 -10.69 -5.62 -9.03
C LEU A 29 -11.38 -6.99 -9.03
N GLY A 30 -10.78 -7.99 -8.39
CA GLY A 30 -11.37 -9.32 -8.26
C GLY A 30 -12.44 -9.42 -7.18
N ALA A 31 -12.51 -8.44 -6.27
CA ALA A 31 -13.35 -8.44 -5.07
C ALA A 31 -13.09 -9.68 -4.20
N ARG A 32 -11.82 -9.91 -3.84
CA ARG A 32 -11.40 -11.07 -3.05
C ARG A 32 -10.38 -10.68 -1.98
N LEU A 33 -10.38 -11.41 -0.87
CA LEU A 33 -9.27 -11.43 0.08
C LEU A 33 -8.51 -12.74 -0.12
N TRP A 34 -7.22 -12.65 -0.45
CA TRP A 34 -6.33 -13.79 -0.66
C TRP A 34 -5.43 -14.03 0.53
N THR A 35 -5.17 -15.30 0.84
CA THR A 35 -4.22 -15.70 1.88
C THR A 35 -3.77 -17.15 1.73
N ASP A 36 -2.60 -17.47 2.27
CA ASP A 36 -2.11 -18.84 2.47
C ASP A 36 -2.12 -19.29 3.94
N ALA A 37 -2.84 -18.59 4.84
CA ALA A 37 -2.89 -18.89 6.27
C ALA A 37 -3.41 -20.31 6.63
N SER A 38 -4.03 -21.03 5.68
CA SER A 38 -4.38 -22.45 5.86
C SER A 38 -3.38 -23.44 5.29
N GLY A 39 -2.19 -22.97 4.88
CA GLY A 39 -1.15 -23.77 4.22
C GLY A 39 -1.29 -23.85 2.69
N GLU A 40 -2.31 -23.24 2.10
CA GLU A 40 -2.51 -23.20 0.63
C GLU A 40 -3.07 -21.83 0.22
N TRP A 41 -2.63 -21.34 -0.94
CA TRP A 41 -3.10 -20.09 -1.53
C TRP A 41 -4.58 -20.16 -1.91
N ARG A 42 -5.43 -19.44 -1.18
CA ARG A 42 -6.89 -19.42 -1.35
C ARG A 42 -7.44 -18.02 -1.22
N SER A 43 -8.72 -17.86 -1.57
CA SER A 43 -9.41 -16.59 -1.39
C SER A 43 -10.87 -16.72 -0.99
N ALA A 44 -11.36 -15.71 -0.28
CA ALA A 44 -12.77 -15.48 -0.01
C ALA A 44 -13.29 -14.39 -0.97
N GLY A 45 -14.50 -14.58 -1.51
CA GLY A 45 -15.19 -13.53 -2.26
C GLY A 45 -15.73 -12.45 -1.32
N LEU A 46 -15.75 -11.21 -1.79
CA LEU A 46 -16.17 -10.04 -1.02
C LEU A 46 -17.30 -9.32 -1.75
N ASP A 47 -18.28 -8.83 -1.00
CA ASP A 47 -19.28 -7.90 -1.54
C ASP A 47 -18.68 -6.53 -1.85
N SER A 48 -17.65 -6.15 -1.08
CA SER A 48 -16.92 -4.90 -1.23
C SER A 48 -15.43 -5.13 -0.93
N PRO A 49 -14.53 -4.74 -1.87
CA PRO A 49 -13.10 -4.90 -1.67
C PRO A 49 -12.55 -3.89 -0.66
N SER A 50 -11.61 -4.34 0.16
CA SER A 50 -10.63 -3.48 0.80
C SER A 50 -9.51 -3.10 -0.19
N ASN A 51 -8.72 -2.08 0.11
CA ASN A 51 -7.45 -1.83 -0.58
C ASN A 51 -6.27 -2.15 0.35
N GLY A 52 -5.82 -1.19 1.16
CA GLY A 52 -4.82 -1.42 2.21
C GLY A 52 -5.31 -2.36 3.30
N LEU A 53 -4.38 -3.16 3.84
CA LEU A 53 -4.60 -4.08 4.96
C LEU A 53 -3.66 -3.73 6.11
N TRP A 54 -4.06 -4.01 7.35
CA TRP A 54 -3.15 -3.93 8.49
C TRP A 54 -3.56 -4.91 9.60
N PHE A 55 -2.57 -5.42 10.33
CA PHE A 55 -2.81 -6.19 11.55
C PHE A 55 -2.66 -5.26 12.76
N LEU A 56 -3.72 -5.12 13.53
CA LEU A 56 -3.69 -4.41 14.80
C LEU A 56 -2.75 -5.12 15.81
N PRO A 57 -2.29 -4.43 16.86
CA PRO A 57 -1.42 -5.05 17.88
C PRO A 57 -2.01 -6.29 18.56
N ASP A 58 -3.35 -6.45 18.54
CA ASP A 58 -4.06 -7.61 19.07
C ASP A 58 -4.26 -8.75 18.05
N GLY A 59 -3.70 -8.61 16.84
CA GLY A 59 -3.76 -9.61 15.76
C GLY A 59 -5.01 -9.54 14.89
N ARG A 60 -5.95 -8.61 15.16
CA ARG A 60 -7.11 -8.42 14.26
C ARG A 60 -6.67 -7.82 12.93
N LEU A 61 -7.18 -8.38 11.84
CA LEU A 61 -6.98 -7.84 10.49
C LEU A 61 -8.02 -6.74 10.21
N VAL A 62 -7.54 -5.56 9.83
CA VAL A 62 -8.35 -4.44 9.37
C VAL A 62 -8.02 -4.08 7.92
N GLY A 63 -8.96 -3.44 7.23
CA GLY A 63 -8.82 -3.05 5.83
C GLY A 63 -9.50 -1.73 5.48
N ALA A 64 -8.91 -0.98 4.56
CA ALA A 64 -9.45 0.29 4.07
C ALA A 64 -10.52 -0.04 3.04
N MET A 65 -11.79 0.22 3.37
CA MET A 65 -12.90 -0.15 2.49
C MET A 65 -13.05 0.93 1.42
N THR A 66 -12.50 0.65 0.22
CA THR A 66 -12.21 1.65 -0.82
C THR A 66 -13.35 2.60 -1.10
N HIS A 67 -14.57 2.09 -1.22
CA HIS A 67 -15.74 2.89 -1.61
C HIS A 67 -16.76 3.10 -0.50
N GLU A 68 -16.47 2.63 0.72
CA GLU A 68 -17.41 2.69 1.85
C GLU A 68 -17.01 3.74 2.89
N ARG A 69 -15.88 4.44 2.70
CA ARG A 69 -15.39 5.49 3.63
C ARG A 69 -15.38 5.01 5.08
N ARG A 70 -14.87 3.81 5.30
CA ARG A 70 -14.73 3.19 6.61
C ARG A 70 -13.51 2.29 6.65
N VAL A 71 -13.04 1.99 7.84
CA VAL A 71 -12.15 0.85 8.08
C VAL A 71 -13.03 -0.35 8.44
N GLY A 72 -12.76 -1.49 7.82
CA GLY A 72 -13.39 -2.77 8.14
C GLY A 72 -12.51 -3.63 9.04
N GLU A 73 -13.11 -4.42 9.91
CA GLU A 73 -12.46 -5.54 10.62
C GLU A 73 -12.87 -6.85 9.94
N TRP A 74 -11.89 -7.70 9.63
CA TRP A 74 -12.12 -9.02 9.06
C TRP A 74 -12.50 -10.01 10.15
N ALA A 75 -13.75 -10.49 10.11
CA ALA A 75 -14.24 -11.48 11.06
C ALA A 75 -15.26 -12.40 10.39
N ASP A 76 -15.16 -13.71 10.63
CA ASP A 76 -16.12 -14.71 10.12
C ASP A 76 -16.34 -14.65 8.60
N GLY A 77 -15.28 -14.40 7.83
CA GLY A 77 -15.33 -14.40 6.37
C GLY A 77 -15.91 -13.13 5.73
N GLN A 78 -16.05 -12.04 6.49
CA GLN A 78 -16.62 -10.78 6.01
C GLN A 78 -16.01 -9.56 6.71
N TRP A 79 -16.18 -8.39 6.09
CA TRP A 79 -15.75 -7.11 6.65
C TRP A 79 -16.84 -6.47 7.52
N ARG A 80 -16.66 -6.49 8.84
CA ARG A 80 -17.49 -5.73 9.79
C ARG A 80 -17.00 -4.30 9.92
N SER A 81 -17.84 -3.37 10.36
CA SER A 81 -17.40 -1.98 10.57
C SER A 81 -16.46 -1.89 11.77
N TYR A 82 -15.30 -1.27 11.60
CA TYR A 82 -14.35 -0.95 12.68
C TYR A 82 -14.43 0.53 13.07
N VAL A 83 -14.30 1.43 12.09
CA VAL A 83 -14.55 2.87 12.26
C VAL A 83 -15.24 3.45 11.02
N ASP A 84 -16.24 4.29 11.22
CA ASP A 84 -16.88 5.07 10.16
C ASP A 84 -16.11 6.38 9.93
N LEU A 85 -15.74 6.65 8.68
CA LEU A 85 -15.02 7.85 8.26
C LEU A 85 -15.87 8.72 7.31
N GLY A 86 -17.17 8.44 7.14
CA GLY A 86 -18.02 9.15 6.18
C GLY A 86 -18.12 10.67 6.39
N GLY A 87 -17.90 11.15 7.62
CA GLY A 87 -17.84 12.57 7.96
C GLY A 87 -16.46 13.22 7.78
N ILE A 88 -15.43 12.45 7.43
CA ILE A 88 -14.02 12.89 7.36
C ILE A 88 -13.45 12.63 5.96
N ALA A 89 -13.64 11.43 5.42
CA ALA A 89 -13.17 11.03 4.11
C ALA A 89 -13.98 11.71 2.99
N ALA A 90 -13.30 12.24 1.97
CA ALA A 90 -13.92 12.87 0.81
C ALA A 90 -14.00 11.92 -0.39
N GLY A 91 -13.13 10.93 -0.49
CA GLY A 91 -13.04 10.06 -1.64
C GLY A 91 -12.81 8.60 -1.27
N PRO A 92 -12.29 7.83 -2.24
CA PRO A 92 -11.90 6.46 -2.00
C PRO A 92 -10.73 6.36 -1.02
N LEU A 93 -10.78 5.38 -0.12
CA LEU A 93 -9.65 5.02 0.73
C LEU A 93 -8.70 4.07 -0.02
N GLY A 94 -7.41 4.33 0.06
CA GLY A 94 -6.33 3.52 -0.52
C GLY A 94 -5.66 2.65 0.54
N ASP A 95 -4.41 2.94 0.88
CA ASP A 95 -3.61 2.12 1.79
C ASP A 95 -3.72 2.57 3.27
N MET A 96 -3.19 1.75 4.18
CA MET A 96 -3.07 2.08 5.59
C MET A 96 -1.84 1.45 6.26
N ILE A 97 -1.40 2.10 7.34
CA ILE A 97 -0.37 1.61 8.25
C ILE A 97 -0.79 1.92 9.69
N GLY A 98 -0.45 1.07 10.65
CA GLY A 98 -0.70 1.31 12.07
C GLY A 98 0.56 1.34 12.92
N ASP A 99 0.45 2.00 14.08
CA ASP A 99 1.53 2.07 15.06
C ASP A 99 1.38 1.03 16.18
N ALA A 100 2.36 1.00 17.09
CA ALA A 100 2.36 0.09 18.24
C ALA A 100 1.32 0.44 19.31
N GLN A 101 0.70 1.62 19.24
CA GLN A 101 -0.40 2.05 20.12
C GLN A 101 -1.78 1.68 19.55
N GLY A 102 -1.81 1.11 18.34
CA GLY A 102 -3.05 0.74 17.63
C GLY A 102 -3.72 1.91 16.92
N ASN A 103 -3.03 3.03 16.73
CA ASN A 103 -3.50 4.05 15.80
C ASN A 103 -3.28 3.59 14.36
N LEU A 104 -4.11 4.07 13.44
CA LEU A 104 -3.98 3.85 11.99
C LEU A 104 -3.85 5.20 11.29
N TYR A 105 -2.95 5.26 10.31
CA TYR A 105 -2.89 6.29 9.29
C TYR A 105 -3.48 5.69 8.02
N VAL A 106 -4.55 6.30 7.53
CA VAL A 106 -5.31 5.83 6.36
C VAL A 106 -5.26 6.93 5.32
N ASP A 107 -4.88 6.60 4.09
CA ASP A 107 -5.00 7.57 3.01
C ASP A 107 -6.44 7.72 2.51
N ASP A 108 -6.73 8.89 1.97
CA ASP A 108 -7.96 9.24 1.28
C ASP A 108 -7.59 9.99 0.00
N VAL A 109 -7.90 9.39 -1.15
CA VAL A 109 -7.56 9.92 -2.47
C VAL A 109 -8.38 11.16 -2.83
N ALA A 110 -9.49 11.42 -2.13
CA ALA A 110 -10.43 12.51 -2.32
C ALA A 110 -11.21 12.57 -3.66
N PHE A 111 -10.77 11.86 -4.71
CA PHE A 111 -11.50 11.72 -5.97
C PHE A 111 -11.43 10.29 -6.52
N ASN A 112 -12.45 9.91 -7.29
CA ASN A 112 -12.52 8.60 -7.94
C ASN A 112 -11.93 8.65 -9.37
N ALA A 113 -10.63 8.36 -9.46
CA ALA A 113 -9.91 8.30 -10.74
C ALA A 113 -10.52 7.28 -11.72
N ALA A 114 -11.04 6.15 -11.22
CA ALA A 114 -11.66 5.12 -12.05
C ALA A 114 -12.99 5.59 -12.66
N ALA A 115 -13.73 6.47 -11.95
CA ALA A 115 -14.92 7.14 -12.46
C ALA A 115 -14.62 8.36 -13.35
N GLY A 116 -13.34 8.75 -13.51
CA GLY A 116 -12.94 9.91 -14.30
C GLY A 116 -13.24 11.25 -13.62
N GLU A 117 -13.35 11.28 -12.29
CA GLU A 117 -13.48 12.52 -11.53
C GLU A 117 -12.23 13.40 -11.70
N ALA A 118 -12.41 14.72 -11.59
CA ALA A 118 -11.31 15.67 -11.67
C ALA A 118 -10.35 15.48 -10.48
N PRO A 119 -9.03 15.41 -10.72
CA PRO A 119 -8.07 15.28 -9.64
C PRO A 119 -8.13 16.45 -8.66
N VAL A 120 -8.19 16.13 -7.37
CA VAL A 120 -8.00 17.07 -6.27
C VAL A 120 -7.02 16.46 -5.26
N PRO A 121 -6.29 17.26 -4.48
CA PRO A 121 -5.45 16.73 -3.42
C PRO A 121 -6.28 15.94 -2.39
N GLY A 122 -5.72 14.80 -2.01
CA GLY A 122 -6.21 13.94 -0.94
C GLY A 122 -5.64 14.32 0.43
N ARG A 123 -5.78 13.38 1.37
CA ARG A 123 -5.40 13.57 2.77
C ARG A 123 -4.98 12.29 3.45
N ILE A 124 -4.35 12.43 4.62
CA ILE A 124 -4.12 11.34 5.56
C ILE A 124 -5.04 11.53 6.76
N ILE A 125 -5.74 10.46 7.13
CA ILE A 125 -6.64 10.39 8.28
C ILE A 125 -5.95 9.60 9.39
N LEU A 126 -5.89 10.17 10.59
CA LEU A 126 -5.49 9.47 11.81
C LEU A 126 -6.74 8.88 12.47
N VAL A 127 -6.78 7.56 12.60
CA VAL A 127 -7.74 6.82 13.41
C VAL A 127 -7.03 6.38 14.68
N ARG A 128 -7.56 6.75 15.85
CA ARG A 128 -7.00 6.35 17.14
C ARG A 128 -7.51 4.99 17.58
N SER A 129 -6.81 4.36 18.51
CA SER A 129 -7.22 3.09 19.11
C SER A 129 -8.54 3.16 19.91
N ASP A 130 -9.02 4.36 20.26
CA ASP A 130 -10.36 4.59 20.80
C ASP A 130 -11.44 4.81 19.71
N HIS A 131 -11.06 4.61 18.45
CA HIS A 131 -11.87 4.76 17.24
C HIS A 131 -12.27 6.21 16.91
N SER A 132 -11.74 7.21 17.63
CA SER A 132 -11.84 8.60 17.19
C SER A 132 -10.97 8.83 15.95
N ALA A 133 -11.43 9.68 15.03
CA ALA A 133 -10.71 9.96 13.80
C ALA A 133 -10.66 11.45 13.50
N ALA A 134 -9.58 11.89 12.87
CA ALA A 134 -9.40 13.26 12.40
C ALA A 134 -8.44 13.30 11.20
N VAL A 135 -8.54 14.36 10.39
CA VAL A 135 -7.54 14.61 9.35
C VAL A 135 -6.20 14.94 10.01
N ALA A 136 -5.15 14.23 9.60
CA ALA A 136 -3.79 14.38 10.09
C ALA A 136 -2.93 15.23 9.15
N ALA A 137 -3.16 15.15 7.84
CA ALA A 137 -2.52 15.99 6.83
C ALA A 137 -3.44 16.19 5.62
N GLU A 138 -3.56 17.42 5.14
CA GLU A 138 -4.24 17.76 3.89
C GLU A 138 -3.23 17.95 2.75
N ASP A 139 -3.73 18.20 1.55
CA ASP A 139 -2.96 18.55 0.36
C ASP A 139 -1.92 17.49 -0.02
N VAL A 140 -2.31 16.22 0.00
CA VAL A 140 -1.47 15.09 -0.41
C VAL A 140 -1.94 14.61 -1.79
N GLU A 141 -1.10 14.74 -2.82
CA GLU A 141 -1.45 14.47 -4.22
C GLU A 141 -1.51 12.97 -4.53
N PHE A 142 -2.73 12.44 -4.60
CA PHE A 142 -3.00 11.02 -4.84
C PHE A 142 -2.17 10.15 -3.87
N PRO A 143 -2.49 10.23 -2.55
CA PRO A 143 -1.78 9.45 -1.56
C PRO A 143 -1.99 7.96 -1.85
N ASN A 144 -0.97 7.18 -1.51
CA ASN A 144 -0.98 5.75 -1.64
C ASN A 144 -0.18 5.15 -0.47
N GLY A 145 0.58 4.08 -0.71
CA GLY A 145 1.41 3.40 0.29
C GLY A 145 2.00 4.28 1.41
N LEU A 146 1.85 3.81 2.64
CA LEU A 146 2.34 4.47 3.85
C LEU A 146 3.33 3.57 4.59
N ALA A 147 4.35 4.16 5.21
CA ALA A 147 5.29 3.43 6.04
C ALA A 147 5.71 4.25 7.27
N LEU A 148 5.69 3.62 8.43
CA LEU A 148 6.26 4.15 9.66
C LEU A 148 7.71 3.69 9.80
N ILE A 149 8.64 4.64 9.88
CA ILE A 149 10.07 4.40 10.06
C ILE A 149 10.59 5.06 11.34
N ASP A 150 11.88 4.89 11.65
CA ASP A 150 12.52 5.46 12.84
C ASP A 150 11.86 5.07 14.17
N GLY A 151 11.32 3.84 14.24
CA GLY A 151 10.55 3.38 15.39
C GLY A 151 9.20 4.09 15.54
N GLY A 152 8.59 4.51 14.42
CA GLY A 152 7.29 5.16 14.38
C GLY A 152 7.32 6.68 14.51
N ARG A 153 8.51 7.30 14.50
CA ARG A 153 8.64 8.77 14.61
C ARG A 153 8.48 9.51 13.29
N THR A 154 8.53 8.79 12.18
CA THR A 154 8.40 9.38 10.83
C THR A 154 7.39 8.55 10.04
N LEU A 155 6.37 9.22 9.49
CA LEU A 155 5.45 8.65 8.51
C LEU A 155 5.89 9.08 7.12
N VAL A 156 6.20 8.11 6.25
CA VAL A 156 6.49 8.32 4.84
C VAL A 156 5.26 7.94 4.01
N VAL A 157 4.89 8.79 3.07
CA VAL A 157 3.71 8.65 2.23
C VAL A 157 4.10 8.75 0.76
N ALA A 158 3.64 7.82 -0.07
CA ALA A 158 3.68 7.94 -1.52
C ALA A 158 2.69 9.01 -2.01
N GLN A 159 3.17 9.93 -2.86
CA GLN A 159 2.30 10.80 -3.65
C GLN A 159 2.41 10.38 -5.12
N THR A 160 1.47 9.55 -5.57
CA THR A 160 1.52 8.92 -6.90
C THR A 160 1.58 9.98 -8.01
N ALA A 161 0.74 11.01 -7.92
CA ALA A 161 0.66 12.06 -8.95
C ALA A 161 1.89 13.00 -8.93
N ALA A 162 2.41 13.30 -7.74
CA ALA A 162 3.59 14.14 -7.57
C ALA A 162 4.91 13.41 -7.86
N ARG A 163 4.89 12.06 -7.98
CA ARG A 163 6.07 11.20 -8.20
C ARG A 163 7.16 11.42 -7.13
N CYS A 164 6.74 11.53 -5.88
CA CYS A 164 7.63 11.73 -4.75
C CYS A 164 7.16 10.99 -3.50
N LEU A 165 8.06 10.89 -2.54
CA LEU A 165 7.76 10.46 -1.17
C LEU A 165 7.78 11.70 -0.28
N THR A 166 6.80 11.81 0.62
CA THR A 166 6.72 12.88 1.61
C THR A 166 6.82 12.29 3.00
N ALA A 167 7.67 12.87 3.84
CA ALA A 167 7.79 12.52 5.24
C ALA A 167 7.06 13.53 6.12
N PHE A 168 6.49 13.03 7.19
CA PHE A 168 5.94 13.78 8.30
C PHE A 168 6.57 13.27 9.60
N ASP A 169 6.84 14.19 10.51
CA ASP A 169 7.16 13.82 11.89
C ASP A 169 5.86 13.37 12.57
N VAL A 170 5.91 12.23 13.25
CA VAL A 170 4.82 11.75 14.10
C VAL A 170 5.00 12.32 15.50
N LEU A 171 4.08 13.18 15.90
CA LEU A 171 4.10 13.83 17.21
C LEU A 171 3.62 12.87 18.30
N ALA A 172 3.84 13.24 19.56
CA ALA A 172 3.53 12.39 20.71
C ALA A 172 2.03 12.01 20.84
N ASP A 173 1.13 12.79 20.24
CA ASP A 173 -0.32 12.54 20.21
C ASP A 173 -0.80 11.85 18.92
N GLY A 174 0.15 11.37 18.10
CA GLY A 174 -0.07 10.73 16.80
C GLY A 174 -0.32 11.69 15.65
N THR A 175 -0.47 12.99 15.89
CA THR A 175 -0.65 13.97 14.82
C THR A 175 0.62 14.15 13.99
N LEU A 176 0.47 14.71 12.79
CA LEU A 176 1.57 14.85 11.84
C LEU A 176 2.06 16.30 11.78
N GLY A 177 3.38 16.46 11.80
CA GLY A 177 4.07 17.74 11.63
C GLY A 177 5.25 17.61 10.67
N GLY A 178 6.07 18.66 10.57
CA GLY A 178 7.38 18.57 9.91
C GLY A 178 7.37 18.09 8.45
N ARG A 179 6.29 18.39 7.70
CA ARG A 179 6.13 17.96 6.30
C ARG A 179 7.35 18.34 5.47
N ARG A 180 7.96 17.35 4.82
CA ARG A 180 9.12 17.54 3.95
C ARG A 180 9.15 16.51 2.82
N THR A 181 9.78 16.86 1.69
CA THR A 181 10.07 15.88 0.65
C THR A 181 11.08 14.89 1.20
N TYR A 182 10.69 13.61 1.25
CA TYR A 182 11.58 12.53 1.65
C TYR A 182 12.44 12.07 0.46
N ALA A 183 11.83 11.89 -0.72
CA ALA A 183 12.57 11.56 -1.94
C ALA A 183 11.82 12.05 -3.19
N ASP A 184 12.53 12.70 -4.11
CA ASP A 184 12.01 13.04 -5.45
C ASP A 184 12.26 11.86 -6.39
N LEU A 185 11.27 10.98 -6.56
CA LEU A 185 11.44 9.76 -7.35
C LEU A 185 11.50 10.06 -8.86
N ALA A 186 10.85 11.14 -9.31
CA ALA A 186 10.98 11.58 -10.70
C ALA A 186 12.44 11.94 -11.04
N ALA A 187 13.14 12.59 -10.12
CA ALA A 187 14.55 12.93 -10.27
C ALA A 187 15.49 11.74 -10.03
N LEU A 188 15.20 10.90 -9.03
CA LEU A 188 16.10 9.83 -8.59
C LEU A 188 15.97 8.52 -9.39
N VAL A 189 14.76 8.21 -9.87
CA VAL A 189 14.44 6.95 -10.57
C VAL A 189 14.03 7.24 -12.02
N GLY A 190 13.23 8.28 -12.24
CA GLY A 190 12.84 8.74 -13.57
C GLY A 190 11.36 9.13 -13.66
N PRO A 191 10.93 9.74 -14.79
CA PRO A 191 9.57 10.29 -14.93
C PRO A 191 8.45 9.23 -14.87
N GLY A 192 8.79 7.95 -15.07
CA GLY A 192 7.84 6.85 -14.91
C GLY A 192 7.61 6.40 -13.46
N ALA A 193 8.37 6.91 -12.49
CA ALA A 193 8.35 6.46 -11.10
C ALA A 193 7.14 7.04 -10.35
N HIS A 194 5.98 6.45 -10.59
CA HIS A 194 4.76 6.73 -9.84
C HIS A 194 4.74 5.80 -8.62
N PRO A 195 4.97 6.31 -7.40
CA PRO A 195 4.98 5.47 -6.21
C PRO A 195 3.57 5.00 -5.87
N ASP A 196 3.48 3.76 -5.42
CA ASP A 196 2.24 3.07 -5.08
C ASP A 196 2.41 2.48 -3.66
N GLY A 197 2.34 1.15 -3.46
CA GLY A 197 2.52 0.54 -2.14
C GLY A 197 3.95 0.67 -1.56
N LEU A 198 4.01 0.91 -0.24
CA LEU A 198 5.23 1.10 0.55
C LEU A 198 5.39 0.02 1.63
N TRP A 199 6.63 -0.21 2.05
CA TRP A 199 6.92 -0.96 3.27
C TRP A 199 8.14 -0.41 4.01
N PRO A 200 8.12 -0.35 5.35
CA PRO A 200 9.31 0.00 6.14
C PRO A 200 10.51 -0.90 5.81
N ALA A 201 11.69 -0.30 5.72
CA ALA A 201 12.94 -1.01 5.44
C ALA A 201 14.06 -0.53 6.36
N GLU A 202 15.14 -1.30 6.42
CA GLU A 202 16.37 -0.81 7.04
C GLU A 202 16.87 0.43 6.28
N HIS A 203 17.04 1.53 7.02
CA HIS A 203 17.43 2.84 6.51
C HIS A 203 16.48 3.43 5.45
N GLY A 204 15.17 3.19 5.57
CA GLY A 204 14.18 3.90 4.77
C GLY A 204 12.95 3.07 4.44
N VAL A 205 12.52 3.10 3.18
CA VAL A 205 11.31 2.40 2.73
C VAL A 205 11.53 1.67 1.42
N TRP A 206 10.92 0.50 1.27
CA TRP A 206 10.69 -0.12 -0.04
C TRP A 206 9.48 0.54 -0.70
N VAL A 207 9.57 0.78 -2.01
CA VAL A 207 8.56 1.49 -2.80
C VAL A 207 8.37 0.79 -4.13
N ALA A 208 7.13 0.39 -4.41
CA ALA A 208 6.72 0.00 -5.76
C ALA A 208 6.58 1.26 -6.63
N THR A 209 7.27 1.33 -7.77
CA THR A 209 7.25 2.50 -8.67
C THR A 209 6.51 2.25 -9.99
N THR A 210 5.47 1.41 -9.96
CA THR A 210 4.51 1.07 -11.03
C THR A 210 5.05 1.20 -12.46
N SER A 211 4.95 2.38 -13.08
CA SER A 211 5.35 2.57 -14.50
C SER A 211 6.86 2.62 -14.76
N ALA A 212 7.69 2.73 -13.73
CA ALA A 212 9.16 2.59 -13.83
C ALA A 212 9.63 1.13 -13.77
N GLN A 213 8.72 0.15 -13.57
CA GLN A 213 9.04 -1.28 -13.58
C GLN A 213 10.16 -1.64 -12.60
N ALA A 214 10.15 -1.00 -11.43
CA ALA A 214 11.13 -1.21 -10.39
C ALA A 214 10.51 -1.10 -8.99
N ILE A 215 11.10 -1.84 -8.06
CA ILE A 215 10.92 -1.63 -6.63
C ILE A 215 12.22 -1.05 -6.11
N VAL A 216 12.17 0.07 -5.42
CA VAL A 216 13.35 0.78 -4.91
C VAL A 216 13.35 0.82 -3.39
N ARG A 217 14.53 0.74 -2.78
CA ARG A 217 14.73 1.07 -1.37
C ARG A 217 15.23 2.51 -1.30
N ALA A 218 14.34 3.41 -0.87
CA ALA A 218 14.60 4.84 -0.79
C ALA A 218 14.99 5.25 0.64
N GLY A 219 16.11 5.95 0.75
CA GLY A 219 16.47 6.77 1.91
C GLY A 219 15.98 8.21 1.73
N GLU A 220 16.26 9.08 2.69
CA GLU A 220 15.94 10.50 2.56
C GLU A 220 16.88 11.16 1.53
N GLY A 221 16.34 11.50 0.36
CA GLY A 221 17.05 12.14 -0.75
C GLY A 221 17.88 11.20 -1.62
N GLU A 222 17.81 9.88 -1.41
CA GLU A 222 18.65 8.91 -2.14
C GLU A 222 17.96 7.56 -2.38
N ILE A 223 18.52 6.79 -3.32
CA ILE A 223 18.10 5.40 -3.60
C ILE A 223 19.25 4.48 -3.22
N HIS A 224 19.02 3.60 -2.24
CA HIS A 224 20.00 2.64 -1.78
C HIS A 224 20.05 1.39 -2.67
N GLU A 225 18.91 1.01 -3.25
CA GLU A 225 18.77 -0.23 -3.99
C GLU A 225 17.63 -0.15 -5.01
N THR A 226 17.82 -0.78 -6.17
CA THR A 226 16.82 -0.89 -7.22
C THR A 226 16.69 -2.33 -7.67
N VAL A 227 15.46 -2.85 -7.66
CA VAL A 227 15.10 -4.18 -8.15
C VAL A 227 14.22 -4.02 -9.37
N SER A 228 14.71 -4.45 -10.54
CA SER A 228 13.88 -4.44 -11.74
C SER A 228 12.81 -5.52 -11.66
N THR A 229 11.58 -5.15 -12.02
CA THR A 229 10.46 -6.07 -12.21
C THR A 229 10.07 -6.18 -13.68
N ALA A 230 10.81 -5.53 -14.58
CA ALA A 230 10.48 -5.47 -15.99
C ALA A 230 10.29 -6.89 -16.59
N PRO A 231 9.25 -7.09 -17.42
CA PRO A 231 8.32 -6.09 -17.93
C PRO A 231 7.11 -5.79 -17.02
N LEU A 232 7.03 -6.40 -15.83
CA LEU A 232 5.90 -6.30 -14.93
C LEU A 232 5.90 -4.98 -14.14
N LEU A 233 4.71 -4.49 -13.81
CA LEU A 233 4.48 -3.25 -13.07
C LEU A 233 4.31 -3.59 -11.58
N PRO A 234 5.22 -3.18 -10.68
CA PRO A 234 5.05 -3.46 -9.26
C PRO A 234 3.97 -2.55 -8.68
N ILE A 235 3.08 -3.10 -7.86
CA ILE A 235 1.93 -2.39 -7.29
C ILE A 235 2.16 -2.13 -5.81
N ALA A 236 2.43 -3.17 -5.02
CA ALA A 236 2.67 -3.05 -3.59
C ALA A 236 3.72 -4.05 -3.10
N CYS A 237 4.22 -3.84 -1.89
CA CYS A 237 5.24 -4.71 -1.32
C CYS A 237 5.16 -4.82 0.21
N CYS A 238 5.74 -5.89 0.75
CA CYS A 238 6.01 -6.05 2.18
C CYS A 238 7.23 -6.94 2.41
N LEU A 239 7.72 -7.01 3.65
CA LEU A 239 8.79 -7.94 4.04
C LEU A 239 8.22 -9.14 4.77
N ARG A 240 8.80 -10.31 4.50
CA ARG A 240 8.68 -11.51 5.34
C ARG A 240 9.58 -11.42 6.57
N ASP A 241 9.35 -12.31 7.53
CA ASP A 241 10.16 -12.39 8.76
C ASP A 241 11.65 -12.66 8.50
N ASP A 242 11.99 -13.33 7.39
CA ASP A 242 13.37 -13.60 6.97
C ASP A 242 14.00 -12.44 6.18
N GLY A 243 13.30 -11.33 6.03
CA GLY A 243 13.73 -10.16 5.27
C GLY A 243 13.58 -10.31 3.76
N ALA A 244 12.99 -11.39 3.25
CA ALA A 244 12.66 -11.49 1.83
C ALA A 244 11.55 -10.50 1.47
N LEU A 245 11.71 -9.81 0.33
CA LEU A 245 10.74 -8.86 -0.17
C LEU A 245 9.64 -9.60 -0.94
N ILE A 246 8.40 -9.46 -0.49
CA ILE A 246 7.21 -9.85 -1.23
C ILE A 246 6.74 -8.63 -2.02
N ALA A 247 6.38 -8.85 -3.28
CA ALA A 247 5.75 -7.82 -4.08
C ALA A 247 4.59 -8.36 -4.91
N THR A 248 3.61 -7.51 -5.14
CA THR A 248 2.58 -7.73 -6.15
C THR A 248 3.04 -7.06 -7.45
N VAL A 249 2.94 -7.80 -8.55
CA VAL A 249 3.38 -7.34 -9.86
C VAL A 249 2.29 -7.62 -10.90
N ALA A 250 1.91 -6.58 -11.64
CA ALA A 250 0.86 -6.61 -12.64
C ALA A 250 1.44 -6.83 -14.05
N ASP A 251 0.74 -7.63 -14.84
CA ASP A 251 0.95 -7.81 -16.27
C ASP A 251 -0.24 -7.21 -17.03
N THR A 252 0.04 -6.21 -17.86
CA THR A 252 -0.98 -5.54 -18.68
C THR A 252 -1.20 -6.24 -20.03
N HIS A 253 -0.45 -7.31 -20.32
CA HIS A 253 -0.48 -8.06 -21.57
C HIS A 253 -0.22 -7.16 -22.79
N GLY A 254 0.64 -6.16 -22.61
CA GLY A 254 1.04 -5.20 -23.64
C GLY A 254 0.10 -4.00 -23.83
N ALA A 255 -1.01 -3.91 -23.09
CA ALA A 255 -1.88 -2.74 -23.11
C ALA A 255 -1.36 -1.61 -22.20
N PRO A 256 -1.72 -0.34 -22.45
CA PRO A 256 -1.52 0.74 -21.49
C PRO A 256 -2.18 0.40 -20.14
N LEU A 257 -1.53 0.73 -19.03
CA LEU A 257 -1.98 0.32 -17.69
C LEU A 257 -3.45 0.70 -17.41
N LEU A 258 -3.81 1.98 -17.64
CA LEU A 258 -5.17 2.45 -17.38
C LEU A 258 -6.22 1.72 -18.22
N ASP A 259 -5.89 1.36 -19.46
CA ASP A 259 -6.80 0.62 -20.33
C ASP A 259 -6.95 -0.83 -19.87
N ALA A 260 -5.85 -1.47 -19.46
CA ALA A 260 -5.87 -2.84 -18.92
C ALA A 260 -6.67 -2.94 -17.62
N VAL A 261 -6.55 -1.95 -16.73
CA VAL A 261 -7.34 -1.83 -15.49
C VAL A 261 -8.82 -1.62 -15.82
N LYS A 262 -9.16 -0.64 -16.67
CA LYS A 262 -10.56 -0.34 -17.04
C LYS A 262 -11.26 -1.51 -17.74
N SER A 263 -10.54 -2.21 -18.61
CA SER A 263 -11.06 -3.38 -19.34
C SER A 263 -10.95 -4.70 -18.55
N ARG A 264 -10.37 -4.67 -17.34
CA ARG A 264 -10.15 -5.84 -16.49
C ARG A 264 -9.38 -6.97 -17.18
N THR A 265 -8.43 -6.61 -18.04
CA THR A 265 -7.53 -7.57 -18.70
C THR A 265 -6.20 -7.71 -17.97
N VAL A 266 -5.92 -6.82 -17.02
CA VAL A 266 -4.74 -6.91 -16.17
C VAL A 266 -4.83 -8.11 -15.23
N THR A 267 -3.68 -8.74 -15.00
CA THR A 267 -3.52 -9.83 -14.03
C THR A 267 -2.38 -9.52 -13.08
N THR A 268 -2.51 -9.88 -11.82
CA THR A 268 -1.46 -9.70 -10.82
C THR A 268 -0.94 -11.04 -10.31
N SER A 269 0.36 -11.11 -10.05
CA SER A 269 1.01 -12.22 -9.37
C SER A 269 1.79 -11.72 -8.16
N VAL A 270 2.03 -12.61 -7.20
CA VAL A 270 2.92 -12.36 -6.07
C VAL A 270 4.29 -12.93 -6.43
N VAL A 271 5.34 -12.16 -6.19
CA VAL A 271 6.73 -12.59 -6.29
C VAL A 271 7.45 -12.45 -4.95
N VAL A 272 8.39 -13.35 -4.70
CA VAL A 272 9.36 -13.25 -3.60
C VAL A 272 10.72 -12.92 -4.19
N ILE A 273 11.35 -11.90 -3.63
CA ILE A 273 12.64 -11.36 -4.05
C ILE A 273 13.63 -11.55 -2.90
N THR A 274 14.69 -12.31 -3.16
CA THR A 274 15.78 -12.56 -2.21
C THR A 274 17.11 -12.04 -2.74
N LYS A 275 18.01 -11.68 -1.83
CA LYS A 275 19.42 -11.46 -2.19
C LYS A 275 20.00 -12.78 -2.71
N ASN A 276 20.83 -12.71 -3.75
CA ASN A 276 21.53 -13.89 -4.20
C ASN A 276 22.53 -14.25 -3.11
N GLU A 277 22.55 -15.51 -2.66
CA GLU A 277 23.65 -15.99 -1.82
C GLU A 277 24.94 -15.77 -2.60
N GLN A 278 25.89 -15.05 -2.01
CA GLN A 278 27.25 -14.99 -2.57
C GLN A 278 27.83 -16.40 -2.40
N THR A 279 27.89 -17.16 -3.50
CA THR A 279 28.74 -18.35 -3.61
C THR A 279 30.21 -17.95 -3.65
#